data_AF-A0A3D5EE66-F1
#
_entry.id   AF-A0A3D5EE66-F1
#
_cell.length_a   1.000
_cell.length_b   1.000
_cell.length_c   1.000
_cell.angle_alpha   90.00
_cell.angle_beta   90.00
_cell.angle_gamma   90.00
#
_symmetry.space_group_name_H-M   'P 1'
#
loop_
_entity.id
_entity.type
_entity.pdbx_description
1 polymer ?
#
loop_
_entity_poly.entity_id
_entity_poly.type
_entity_poly.pdbx_seq_one_letter_code
_entity_poly.pdbx_strand_id
1 'polypeptide(L)' 'MMFLRVQTQFRTDNGYVVGLDYNVLFKVMELEKIKNPLDVLEDVQTIEARIIELLSERRK' A
#
# COMPACT_ATOMS: atom_id res chain seq x y z
N MET A 1 0.66 -8.05 9.79
CA MET A 1 -0.16 -7.12 8.99
C MET A 1 0.46 -6.98 7.61
N MET A 2 -0.31 -7.17 6.54
CA MET A 2 0.21 -7.17 5.16
C MET A 2 0.90 -5.86 4.78
N PHE A 3 0.34 -4.71 5.19
CA PHE A 3 0.94 -3.39 4.96
C PHE A 3 2.42 -3.31 5.36
N LEU A 4 2.80 -3.83 6.53
CA LEU A 4 4.19 -3.77 7.01
C LEU A 4 5.18 -4.52 6.11
N ARG A 5 4.71 -5.53 5.36
CA ARG A 5 5.53 -6.27 4.40
C ARG A 5 5.80 -5.47 3.12
N VAL A 6 4.90 -4.54 2.77
CA VAL A 6 4.94 -3.77 1.53
C VAL A 6 5.13 -2.27 1.74
N GLN A 7 5.31 -1.80 2.97
CA GLN A 7 5.35 -0.37 3.32
C GLN A 7 6.46 0.45 2.64
N THR A 8 7.47 -0.21 2.06
CA THR A 8 8.55 0.44 1.30
C THR A 8 8.32 0.44 -0.21
N GLN A 9 7.24 -0.21 -0.68
CA GLN A 9 6.97 -0.48 -2.09
C GLN A 9 6.04 0.59 -2.69
N PHE A 10 6.18 1.83 -2.24
CA PHE A 10 5.43 2.96 -2.80
C PHE A 10 5.98 3.32 -4.18
N ARG A 11 5.06 3.45 -5.13
CA ARG A 11 5.31 4.05 -6.43
C ARG A 11 5.39 5.56 -6.28
N THR A 12 6.32 6.13 -7.03
CA THR A 12 6.44 7.59 -7.16
C THR A 12 6.25 8.00 -8.61
N ASP A 13 5.58 9.13 -8.81
CA ASP A 13 5.44 9.80 -10.10
C ASP A 13 5.73 11.29 -9.92
N ASN A 14 6.55 11.86 -10.79
CA ASN A 14 7.02 13.26 -10.71
C ASN A 14 7.56 13.67 -9.31
N GLY A 15 8.16 12.74 -8.56
CA GLY A 15 8.65 12.97 -7.19
C GLY A 15 7.57 12.92 -6.10
N TYR A 16 6.35 12.54 -6.44
CA TYR A 16 5.22 12.38 -5.52
C TYR A 16 4.89 10.91 -5.33
N VAL A 17 4.59 10.52 -4.08
CA VAL A 17 4.04 9.19 -3.79
C VAL A 17 2.62 9.14 -4.34
N VAL A 18 2.33 8.15 -5.18
CA VAL A 18 1.00 7.96 -5.80
C VAL A 18 0.23 6.78 -5.24
N GLY A 19 0.91 5.83 -4.59
CA GLY A 19 0.32 4.63 -4.01
C GLY A 19 1.31 3.48 -3.90
N LEU A 20 0.91 2.37 -3.32
CA LEU A 20 1.65 1.11 -3.26
C LEU A 20 1.70 0.44 -4.63
N ASP A 21 2.73 -0.36 -4.86
CA ASP A 21 2.75 -1.27 -6.00
C ASP A 21 1.87 -2.49 -5.72
N TYR A 22 0.71 -2.54 -6.38
CA TYR A 22 -0.25 -3.63 -6.23
C TYR A 22 0.28 -4.96 -6.80
N ASN A 23 1.23 -4.94 -7.75
CA ASN A 23 1.85 -6.17 -8.20
C ASN A 23 2.68 -6.81 -7.07
N VAL A 24 3.41 -5.99 -6.31
CA VAL A 24 4.17 -6.48 -5.16
C VAL A 24 3.23 -6.93 -4.04
N LEU A 25 2.16 -6.17 -3.77
CA LEU A 25 1.14 -6.56 -2.78
C LEU A 25 0.54 -7.93 -3.10
N PHE A 26 0.05 -8.14 -4.32
CA PHE A 26 -0.54 -9.42 -4.71
C PHE A 26 0.49 -10.54 -4.71
N LYS A 27 1.74 -10.28 -5.11
CA LYS A 27 2.81 -11.29 -5.05
C LYS A 27 3.14 -11.70 -3.63
N VAL A 28 3.17 -10.76 -2.69
CA VAL A 28 3.40 -11.06 -1.27
C VAL A 28 2.20 -11.81 -0.67
N MET A 29 0.96 -11.43 -1.02
CA MET A 29 -0.24 -12.18 -0.62
C MET A 29 -0.21 -13.64 -1.10
N GLU A 30 0.26 -13.88 -2.33
CA GLU A 30 0.46 -15.23 -2.88
C GLU A 30 1.49 -16.02 -2.07
N LEU A 31 2.66 -15.41 -1.78
CA LEU A 31 3.74 -16.05 -1.01
C LEU A 31 3.33 -16.38 0.43
N GLU A 32 2.55 -15.51 1.06
CA GLU A 32 2.01 -15.68 2.42
C GLU A 32 0.75 -16.58 2.44
N LYS A 33 0.31 -17.10 1.27
CA LYS A 33 -0.85 -18.00 1.13
C LYS A 33 -2.13 -17.43 1.74
N ILE A 34 -2.37 -16.14 1.53
CA ILE A 34 -3.57 -15.45 2.01
C ILE A 34 -4.82 -16.07 1.37
N LYS A 35 -5.76 -16.53 2.19
CA LYS A 35 -7.00 -17.20 1.73
C LYS A 35 -8.06 -16.21 1.25
N ASN A 36 -8.15 -15.04 1.87
CA ASN A 36 -9.08 -13.98 1.49
C ASN A 36 -8.33 -12.67 1.22
N PRO A 37 -7.86 -12.44 -0.02
CA PRO A 37 -7.15 -11.22 -0.37
C PRO A 37 -8.00 -9.95 -0.22
N LEU A 38 -9.33 -10.05 -0.33
CA LEU A 38 -10.24 -8.90 -0.25
C LEU A 38 -10.23 -8.26 1.15
N ASP A 39 -10.29 -9.08 2.21
CA ASP A 39 -10.22 -8.58 3.58
C ASP A 39 -8.90 -7.84 3.84
N VAL A 40 -7.81 -8.33 3.26
CA VAL A 40 -6.48 -7.71 3.42
C VAL A 40 -6.36 -6.43 2.59
N LEU A 41 -7.01 -6.35 1.43
CA LEU A 41 -6.99 -5.17 0.59
C LEU A 41 -7.64 -3.97 1.28
N GLU A 42 -8.77 -4.16 1.97
CA GLU A 42 -9.47 -3.09 2.67
C GLU A 42 -8.57 -2.41 3.71
N ASP A 43 -7.88 -3.20 4.54
CA ASP A 43 -6.92 -2.71 5.53
C ASP A 43 -5.77 -1.95 4.86
N VAL A 44 -5.18 -2.53 3.81
CA VAL A 44 -4.02 -1.94 3.11
C VAL A 44 -4.41 -0.63 2.44
N GLN A 45 -5.57 -0.57 1.79
CA GLN A 45 -6.08 0.62 1.11
C GLN A 45 -6.43 1.74 2.09
N THR A 46 -7.00 1.39 3.24
CA THR A 46 -7.29 2.36 4.31
C THR A 46 -6.01 3.03 4.82
N ILE A 47 -4.96 2.24 5.04
CA ILE A 47 -3.65 2.76 5.48
C ILE A 47 -2.98 3.59 4.37
N GLU A 48 -3.01 3.11 3.13
CA GLU A 48 -2.48 3.81 1.95
C GLU A 48 -3.11 5.19 1.80
N ALA A 49 -4.45 5.28 1.85
CA ALA A 49 -5.18 6.53 1.74
C ALA A 49 -4.75 7.54 2.81
N ARG A 50 -4.62 7.08 4.07
CA ARG A 50 -4.18 7.96 5.17
C ARG A 50 -2.75 8.45 5.00
N ILE A 51 -1.85 7.61 4.48
CA ILE A 51 -0.46 8.01 4.19
C ILE A 51 -0.41 9.06 3.07
N ILE A 52 -1.16 8.85 1.99
CA ILE A 52 -1.23 9.81 0.88
C ILE A 52 -1.76 11.16 1.37
N GLU A 53 -2.81 11.17 2.20
CA GLU A 53 -3.35 12.38 2.82
C GLU A 53 -2.29 13.11 3.65
N LEU A 54 -1.61 12.41 4.57
CA LEU A 54 -0.56 12.99 5.41
C LEU A 54 0.62 13.55 4.59
N LEU A 55 1.01 12.87 3.51
CA LEU A 55 2.07 13.33 2.61
C LEU A 55 1.64 14.52 1.76
N SER A 56 0.34 14.69 1.53
CA SER A 56 -0.25 15.86 0.85
C SER A 56 -0.32 17.05 1.82
N GLU A 57 -0.76 16.83 3.05
CA GLU A 57 -0.84 17.85 4.11
C GLU A 57 0.52 18.46 4.45
N ARG A 58 1.58 17.63 4.55
CA ARG A 58 2.96 18.08 4.83
C ARG A 58 3.55 19.00 3.76
N ARG A 59 2.91 19.08 2.59
CA ARG A 59 3.36 19.89 1.45
C ARG A 59 2.55 21.18 1.27
N LYS A 60 1.49 21.39 2.04
CA LYS A 60 0.80 22.69 2.15
C LYS A 60 1.54 23.59 3.14
#